data_AF-W4VM46-F1
#
_entry.id   AF-W4VM46-F1
#
_cell.length_a   1.000
_cell.length_b   1.000
_cell.length_c   1.000
_cell.angle_alpha   90.00
_cell.angle_beta   90.00
_cell.angle_gamma   90.00
#
_symmetry.space_group_name_H-M   'P 1'
#
loop_
_entity.id
_entity.type
_entity.pdbx_description
1 polymer ?
#
loop_
_entity_poly.entity_id
_entity_poly.type
_entity_poly.pdbx_seq_one_letter_code
_entity_poly.pdbx_strand_id
1 'polypeptide(L)'
;MTITLKKTEEKSCEELVRELDEKEIQSVPIKLQFAGVEDKDVYNITAPFSDEGEEIIAGRVESRDSEHSEVYFFVKKNDKWKPKEDLPTFTLQDPFITFINNDLILGGVEISPHLDNPGALTWRTVFYRGKSINELKPFFTGPNGMKDLRLVELLSGEVGILTRPQGDKGGQGKIGFNKVKKLEDLTIEVIDDTPLLEGAICSR
;
A
#
# COMPACT_ATOMS: atom_id res chain seq x y z
N MET A 1 -1.53 28.11 9.44
CA MET A 1 -0.09 28.16 9.12
C MET A 1 0.07 27.76 7.66
N THR A 2 0.64 28.63 6.83
CA THR A 2 0.95 28.27 5.44
C THR A 2 2.34 27.62 5.45
N ILE A 3 2.41 26.33 5.14
CA ILE A 3 3.69 25.63 4.95
C ILE A 3 4.16 25.97 3.53
N THR A 4 5.23 26.77 3.42
CA THR A 4 5.89 27.00 2.14
C THR A 4 6.95 25.92 1.95
N LEU A 5 6.67 24.96 1.06
CA LEU A 5 7.66 23.96 0.65
C LEU A 5 8.72 24.66 -0.21
N LYS A 6 9.98 24.63 0.23
CA LYS A 6 11.11 25.07 -0.60
C LYS A 6 11.58 23.90 -1.44
N LYS A 7 11.57 24.04 -2.77
CA LYS A 7 12.22 23.09 -3.67
C LYS A 7 13.71 23.11 -3.38
N THR A 8 14.28 21.98 -2.95
CA THR A 8 15.72 21.79 -2.85
C THR A 8 16.30 21.47 -4.22
N GLU A 9 17.61 21.61 -4.38
CA GLU A 9 18.32 21.17 -5.57
C GLU A 9 18.11 19.67 -5.80
N GLU A 10 17.98 19.26 -7.07
CA GLU A 10 17.78 17.86 -7.44
C GLU A 10 19.10 17.10 -7.26
N LYS A 11 19.06 15.99 -6.53
CA LYS A 11 20.21 15.08 -6.30
C LYS A 11 19.91 13.71 -6.89
N SER A 12 20.94 13.03 -7.36
CA SER A 12 20.82 11.63 -7.79
C SER A 12 20.51 10.71 -6.62
N CYS A 13 19.92 9.55 -6.90
CA CYS A 13 19.72 8.50 -5.89
C CYS A 13 21.05 8.08 -5.25
N GLU A 14 22.14 8.04 -6.01
CA GLU A 14 23.47 7.67 -5.51
C GLU A 14 24.00 8.67 -4.48
N GLU A 15 23.88 9.98 -4.75
CA GLU A 15 24.25 11.03 -3.79
C GLU A 15 23.40 10.95 -2.53
N LEU A 16 22.08 10.75 -2.66
CA LEU A 16 21.18 10.65 -1.51
C LEU A 16 21.47 9.41 -0.64
N VAL A 17 21.81 8.28 -1.24
CA VAL A 17 22.20 7.06 -0.51
C VAL A 17 23.52 7.29 0.23
N ARG A 18 24.52 7.89 -0.43
CA ARG A 18 25.79 8.23 0.22
C ARG A 18 25.60 9.17 1.41
N GLU A 19 24.78 10.21 1.27
CA GLU A 19 24.46 11.14 2.36
C GLU A 19 23.70 10.46 3.51
N LEU A 20 22.95 9.39 3.23
CA LEU A 20 22.29 8.59 4.25
C LEU A 20 23.29 7.68 4.98
N ASP A 21 24.21 7.05 4.26
CA ASP A 21 25.23 6.16 4.81
C ASP A 21 26.23 6.91 5.72
N GLU A 22 26.46 8.19 5.43
CA GLU A 22 27.30 9.06 6.28
C GLU A 22 26.60 9.48 7.58
N LYS A 23 25.28 9.25 7.73
CA LYS A 23 24.55 9.57 8.96
C LYS A 23 24.64 8.41 9.95
N GLU A 24 24.99 8.74 11.18
CA GLU A 24 24.99 7.78 12.29
C GLU A 24 23.54 7.49 12.72
N ILE A 25 23.03 6.30 12.37
CA ILE A 25 21.69 5.84 12.77
C ILE A 25 21.77 5.25 14.18
N GLN A 26 21.17 5.94 15.16
CA GLN A 26 21.21 5.55 16.59
C GLN A 26 20.21 4.46 16.98
N SER A 27 19.88 3.51 16.09
CA SER A 27 18.93 2.44 16.37
C SER A 27 19.45 1.08 15.92
N VAL A 28 19.20 0.05 16.74
CA VAL A 28 19.50 -1.34 16.37
C VAL A 28 18.34 -1.89 15.53
N PRO A 29 18.56 -2.24 14.26
CA PRO A 29 17.51 -2.84 13.44
C PRO A 29 17.20 -4.26 13.93
N ILE A 30 15.91 -4.57 14.03
CA ILE A 30 15.44 -5.91 14.40
C ILE A 30 14.60 -6.50 13.27
N LYS A 31 14.73 -7.82 13.05
CA LYS A 31 13.84 -8.55 12.15
C LYS A 31 12.65 -9.09 12.95
N LEU A 32 11.44 -8.75 12.51
CA LEU A 32 10.22 -9.30 13.08
C LEU A 32 10.20 -10.82 12.89
N GLN A 33 9.77 -11.53 13.93
CA GLN A 33 9.70 -12.98 13.92
C GLN A 33 8.26 -13.41 13.66
N PHE A 34 8.02 -14.05 12.52
CA PHE A 34 6.73 -14.65 12.18
C PHE A 34 6.77 -16.16 12.44
N ALA A 35 5.64 -16.74 12.86
CA ALA A 35 5.52 -18.18 13.10
C ALA A 35 4.13 -18.68 12.68
N GLY A 36 3.99 -19.98 12.39
CA GLY A 36 2.74 -20.57 11.89
C GLY A 36 2.54 -20.46 10.37
N VAL A 37 3.59 -20.07 9.64
CA VAL A 37 3.67 -19.97 8.17
C VAL A 37 5.05 -20.47 7.69
N GLU A 38 5.55 -21.55 8.30
CA GLU A 38 6.99 -21.93 8.27
C GLU A 38 7.55 -22.26 6.88
N ASP A 39 6.70 -22.54 5.90
CA ASP A 39 7.04 -22.83 4.50
C ASP A 39 6.98 -21.60 3.57
N LYS A 40 6.58 -20.43 4.10
CA LYS A 40 6.37 -19.20 3.33
C LYS A 40 7.11 -18.02 3.96
N ASP A 41 7.56 -17.10 3.11
CA ASP A 41 8.14 -15.84 3.54
C ASP A 41 7.02 -14.84 3.91
N VAL A 42 7.25 -14.02 4.94
CA VAL A 42 6.37 -12.89 5.31
C VAL A 42 7.11 -11.59 5.13
N TYR A 43 6.62 -10.73 4.24
CA TYR A 43 7.26 -9.46 3.91
C TYR A 43 6.23 -8.44 3.41
N ASN A 44 6.69 -7.23 3.03
CA ASN A 44 5.82 -6.12 2.59
C ASN A 44 4.60 -5.92 3.50
N ILE A 45 4.86 -5.86 4.80
CA ILE A 45 3.83 -5.76 5.83
C ILE A 45 3.22 -4.35 5.90
N THR A 46 2.04 -4.27 6.48
CA THR A 46 1.44 -3.00 6.89
C THR A 46 2.21 -2.40 8.07
N ALA A 47 2.00 -1.12 8.33
CA ALA A 47 2.20 -0.62 9.70
C ALA A 47 1.26 -1.37 10.67
N PRO A 48 1.64 -1.56 11.95
CA PRO A 48 0.72 -2.08 12.94
C PRO A 48 -0.53 -1.20 13.07
N PHE A 49 -1.69 -1.81 13.23
CA PHE A 49 -2.97 -1.13 13.40
C PHE A 49 -3.82 -1.87 14.44
N SER A 50 -4.86 -1.20 14.96
CA SER A 50 -5.80 -1.85 15.88
C SER A 50 -7.04 -2.32 15.15
N ASP A 51 -7.47 -3.54 15.44
CA ASP A 51 -8.76 -4.11 15.04
C ASP A 51 -9.39 -4.77 16.26
N GLU A 52 -10.62 -4.39 16.60
CA GLU A 52 -11.36 -4.93 17.75
C GLU A 52 -10.57 -4.92 19.09
N GLY A 53 -9.68 -3.95 19.28
CA GLY A 53 -8.87 -3.78 20.49
C GLY A 53 -7.58 -4.61 20.53
N GLU A 54 -7.27 -5.37 19.49
CA GLU A 54 -5.99 -6.09 19.33
C GLU A 54 -5.07 -5.36 18.35
N GLU A 55 -3.76 -5.46 18.57
CA GLU A 55 -2.74 -4.96 17.64
C GLU A 55 -2.49 -6.02 16.54
N ILE A 56 -2.68 -5.61 15.29
CA ILE A 56 -2.60 -6.43 14.09
C ILE A 56 -1.49 -5.92 13.17
N ILE A 57 -0.81 -6.84 12.50
CA ILE A 57 -0.04 -6.56 11.28
C ILE A 57 -0.62 -7.41 10.15
N ALA A 58 -0.92 -6.82 8.99
CA ALA A 58 -1.19 -7.61 7.80
C ALA A 58 0.12 -7.79 7.02
N GLY A 59 0.37 -8.99 6.49
CA GLY A 59 1.60 -9.30 5.76
C GLY A 59 1.33 -10.10 4.50
N ARG A 60 2.14 -9.84 3.45
CA ARG A 60 2.20 -10.70 2.27
C ARG A 60 2.89 -11.99 2.66
N VAL A 61 2.20 -13.11 2.47
CA VAL A 61 2.68 -14.46 2.73
C VAL A 61 2.79 -15.19 1.41
N GLU A 62 3.99 -15.67 1.08
CA GLU A 62 4.27 -16.21 -0.25
C GLU A 62 5.39 -17.25 -0.23
N SER A 63 5.27 -18.27 -1.07
CA SER A 63 6.35 -19.22 -1.32
C SER A 63 7.45 -18.55 -2.14
N ARG A 64 8.72 -18.87 -1.83
CA ARG A 64 9.88 -18.17 -2.38
C ARG A 64 10.05 -18.24 -3.90
N ASP A 65 9.39 -19.20 -4.53
CA ASP A 65 9.42 -19.52 -5.95
C ASP A 65 8.09 -19.24 -6.68
N SER A 66 7.21 -18.44 -6.06
CA SER A 66 5.86 -18.12 -6.55
C SER A 66 5.59 -16.62 -6.53
N GLU A 67 4.76 -16.14 -7.47
CA GLU A 67 4.16 -14.79 -7.46
C GLU A 67 2.73 -14.79 -6.90
N HIS A 68 2.22 -15.97 -6.51
CA HIS A 68 0.92 -16.12 -5.87
C HIS A 68 1.07 -15.95 -4.37
N SER A 69 0.69 -14.77 -3.88
CA SER A 69 0.68 -14.46 -2.46
C SER A 69 -0.73 -14.37 -1.89
N GLU A 70 -0.77 -14.43 -0.56
CA GLU A 70 -1.95 -14.16 0.24
C GLU A 70 -1.61 -13.14 1.33
N VAL A 71 -2.58 -12.32 1.71
CA VAL A 71 -2.48 -11.44 2.87
C VAL A 71 -3.05 -12.16 4.06
N TYR A 72 -2.22 -12.31 5.09
CA TYR A 72 -2.60 -12.86 6.38
C TYR A 72 -2.55 -11.74 7.43
N PHE A 73 -3.38 -11.86 8.47
CA PHE A 73 -3.38 -10.96 9.62
C PHE A 73 -2.75 -11.65 10.82
N PHE A 74 -1.81 -10.96 11.45
CA PHE A 74 -0.98 -11.49 12.51
C PHE A 74 -1.19 -10.73 13.81
N VAL A 75 -1.19 -11.47 14.91
CA VAL A 75 -1.20 -10.94 16.28
C VAL A 75 0.06 -11.34 17.01
N LYS A 76 0.52 -10.49 17.93
CA LYS A 76 1.71 -10.77 18.72
C LYS A 76 1.40 -11.77 19.85
N LYS A 77 2.05 -12.93 19.81
CA LYS A 77 1.97 -13.99 20.83
C LYS A 77 3.36 -14.51 21.16
N ASN A 78 3.79 -14.41 22.43
CA ASN A 78 5.12 -14.83 22.90
C ASN A 78 6.27 -14.25 22.06
N ASP A 79 6.25 -12.93 21.86
CA ASP A 79 7.23 -12.18 21.06
C ASP A 79 7.35 -12.55 19.57
N LYS A 80 6.40 -13.34 19.05
CA LYS A 80 6.28 -13.66 17.63
C LYS A 80 4.94 -13.21 17.08
N TRP A 81 4.91 -12.84 15.81
CA TRP A 81 3.69 -12.58 15.07
C TRP A 81 3.15 -13.89 14.52
N LYS A 82 1.92 -14.24 14.90
CA LYS A 82 1.26 -15.48 14.47
C LYS A 82 -0.04 -15.15 13.75
N PRO A 83 -0.40 -15.88 12.67
CA PRO A 83 -1.70 -15.74 12.03
C PRO A 83 -2.82 -15.82 13.05
N LYS A 84 -3.80 -14.94 12.90
CA LYS A 84 -5.05 -14.99 13.64
C LYS A 84 -6.03 -15.86 12.86
N GLU A 85 -6.25 -17.07 13.34
CA GLU A 85 -6.95 -18.16 12.62
C GLU A 85 -8.43 -17.86 12.30
N ASP A 86 -9.06 -16.97 13.06
CA ASP A 86 -10.45 -16.55 12.89
C ASP A 86 -10.63 -15.40 11.87
N LEU A 87 -9.54 -14.84 11.33
CA LEU A 87 -9.60 -13.79 10.32
C LEU A 87 -9.51 -14.35 8.89
N PRO A 88 -10.19 -13.72 7.92
CA PRO A 88 -10.08 -14.08 6.52
C PRO A 88 -8.66 -13.82 5.96
N THR A 89 -8.30 -14.53 4.90
CA THR A 89 -7.16 -14.20 4.05
C THR A 89 -7.63 -13.54 2.76
N PHE A 90 -6.73 -12.79 2.11
CA PHE A 90 -7.03 -12.14 0.83
C PHE A 90 -5.95 -12.49 -0.20
N THR A 91 -6.35 -12.94 -1.40
CA THR A 91 -5.39 -13.20 -2.50
C THR A 91 -4.91 -11.89 -3.11
N LEU A 92 -4.03 -11.20 -2.39
CA LEU A 92 -3.46 -9.90 -2.72
C LEU A 92 -1.96 -9.90 -2.40
N GLN A 93 -1.24 -8.99 -3.05
CA GLN A 93 0.14 -8.60 -2.74
C GLN A 93 0.15 -7.26 -2.00
N ASP A 94 1.25 -6.99 -1.29
CA ASP A 94 1.63 -5.69 -0.74
C ASP A 94 0.49 -4.95 0.01
N PRO A 95 -0.05 -5.54 1.10
CA PRO A 95 -1.17 -4.97 1.84
C PRO A 95 -0.83 -3.61 2.46
N PHE A 96 -1.83 -2.75 2.53
CA PHE A 96 -1.77 -1.48 3.24
C PHE A 96 -3.12 -1.15 3.88
N ILE A 97 -3.07 -0.40 4.98
CA ILE A 97 -4.24 -0.05 5.79
C ILE A 97 -4.34 1.47 5.91
N THR A 98 -5.57 1.97 5.88
CA THR A 98 -5.91 3.32 6.31
C THR A 98 -7.28 3.33 6.98
N PHE A 99 -7.57 4.38 7.73
CA PHE A 99 -8.88 4.60 8.32
C PHE A 99 -9.49 5.86 7.71
N ILE A 100 -10.76 5.77 7.29
CA ILE A 100 -11.49 6.87 6.67
C ILE A 100 -12.91 6.86 7.22
N ASN A 101 -13.37 7.94 7.85
CA ASN A 101 -14.66 8.02 8.52
C ASN A 101 -14.91 6.86 9.51
N ASN A 102 -13.87 6.48 10.26
CA ASN A 102 -13.84 5.32 11.19
C ASN A 102 -14.07 3.95 10.53
N ASP A 103 -14.02 3.85 9.20
CA ASP A 103 -14.01 2.55 8.52
C ASP A 103 -12.57 2.10 8.28
N LEU A 104 -12.33 0.81 8.47
CA LEU A 104 -11.10 0.14 8.08
C LEU A 104 -11.09 -0.01 6.57
N ILE A 105 -10.03 0.48 5.93
CA ILE A 105 -9.77 0.33 4.51
C ILE A 105 -8.53 -0.54 4.33
N LEU A 106 -8.73 -1.74 3.79
CA LEU A 106 -7.65 -2.59 3.31
C LEU A 106 -7.47 -2.37 1.82
N GLY A 107 -6.24 -2.10 1.40
CA GLY A 107 -5.87 -2.19 0.00
C GLY A 107 -4.73 -3.15 -0.23
N GLY A 108 -4.61 -3.61 -1.47
CA GLY A 108 -3.54 -4.49 -1.91
C GLY A 108 -3.53 -4.58 -3.44
N VAL A 109 -2.53 -5.29 -3.98
CA VAL A 109 -2.39 -5.50 -5.42
C VAL A 109 -2.97 -6.85 -5.80
N GLU A 110 -3.98 -6.85 -6.65
CA GLU A 110 -4.53 -8.05 -7.27
C GLU A 110 -3.76 -8.34 -8.55
N ILE A 111 -3.33 -9.59 -8.75
CA ILE A 111 -2.75 -10.07 -10.01
C ILE A 111 -3.77 -10.91 -10.77
N SER A 112 -3.79 -10.78 -12.10
CA SER A 112 -4.67 -11.56 -12.97
C SER A 112 -4.00 -11.81 -14.33
N PRO A 113 -4.44 -12.81 -15.11
CA PRO A 113 -3.92 -13.01 -16.46
C PRO A 113 -4.15 -11.78 -17.36
N HIS A 114 -3.16 -11.44 -18.17
CA HIS A 114 -3.26 -10.35 -19.13
C HIS A 114 -4.18 -10.75 -20.29
N LEU A 115 -5.28 -10.02 -20.50
CA LEU A 115 -6.30 -10.37 -21.50
C LEU A 115 -5.74 -10.40 -22.93
N ASP A 116 -4.89 -9.43 -23.27
CA ASP A 116 -4.35 -9.30 -24.64
C ASP A 116 -2.96 -9.94 -24.85
N ASN A 117 -2.36 -10.52 -23.81
CA ASN A 117 -1.02 -11.08 -23.87
C ASN A 117 -0.97 -12.43 -23.14
N PRO A 118 -1.27 -13.55 -23.84
CA PRO A 118 -1.32 -14.87 -23.24
C PRO A 118 -0.02 -15.23 -22.51
N GLY A 119 -0.13 -15.61 -21.24
CA GLY A 119 1.00 -15.97 -20.38
C GLY A 119 1.63 -14.81 -19.62
N ALA A 120 1.24 -13.56 -19.89
CA ALA A 120 1.60 -12.42 -19.04
C ALA A 120 0.57 -12.22 -17.92
N LEU A 121 1.00 -11.59 -16.83
CA LEU A 121 0.13 -11.11 -15.76
C LEU A 121 -0.10 -9.61 -15.90
N THR A 122 -1.28 -9.15 -15.50
CA THR A 122 -1.60 -7.75 -15.22
C THR A 122 -1.89 -7.59 -13.73
N TRP A 123 -1.80 -6.37 -13.24
CA TRP A 123 -2.01 -6.03 -11.84
C TRP A 123 -2.86 -4.79 -11.69
N ARG A 124 -3.53 -4.67 -10.56
CA ARG A 124 -4.26 -3.45 -10.18
C ARG A 124 -4.38 -3.35 -8.67
N THR A 125 -4.47 -2.13 -8.16
CA THR A 125 -4.79 -1.92 -6.75
C THR A 125 -6.29 -2.13 -6.52
N VAL A 126 -6.68 -2.93 -5.53
CA VAL A 126 -8.07 -3.11 -5.10
C VAL A 126 -8.23 -2.70 -3.65
N PHE A 127 -9.46 -2.34 -3.27
CA PHE A 127 -9.79 -1.87 -1.94
C PHE A 127 -11.01 -2.56 -1.36
N TYR A 128 -10.91 -2.87 -0.08
CA TYR A 128 -11.93 -3.44 0.77
C TYR A 128 -12.24 -2.48 1.92
N ARG A 129 -13.49 -2.45 2.36
CA ARG A 129 -13.99 -1.55 3.41
C ARG A 129 -14.87 -2.32 4.39
N GLY A 130 -14.74 -2.04 5.68
CA GLY A 130 -15.52 -2.66 6.75
C GLY A 130 -15.31 -1.97 8.10
N LYS A 131 -16.06 -2.37 9.13
CA LYS A 131 -15.85 -1.89 10.50
C LYS A 131 -14.75 -2.66 11.24
N SER A 132 -14.51 -3.90 10.84
CA SER A 132 -13.38 -4.72 11.25
C SER A 132 -12.89 -5.57 10.09
N ILE A 133 -11.80 -6.32 10.28
CA ILE A 133 -11.23 -7.20 9.25
C ILE A 133 -12.27 -8.24 8.76
N ASN A 134 -13.08 -8.76 9.67
CA ASN A 134 -14.14 -9.75 9.35
C ASN A 134 -15.28 -9.17 8.49
N GLU A 135 -15.45 -7.86 8.49
CA GLU A 135 -16.51 -7.17 7.73
C GLU A 135 -16.04 -6.58 6.40
N LEU A 136 -14.75 -6.73 6.06
CA LEU A 136 -14.16 -6.18 4.84
C LEU A 136 -14.87 -6.71 3.59
N LYS A 137 -15.40 -5.79 2.79
CA LYS A 137 -16.01 -6.07 1.48
C LYS A 137 -15.35 -5.26 0.38
N PRO A 138 -15.17 -5.81 -0.84
CA PRO A 138 -14.68 -5.03 -1.96
C PRO A 138 -15.55 -3.80 -2.18
N PHE A 139 -14.93 -2.64 -2.39
CA PHE A 139 -15.68 -1.42 -2.73
C PHE A 139 -15.10 -0.62 -3.89
N PHE A 140 -13.81 -0.79 -4.20
CA PHE A 140 -13.19 -0.11 -5.34
C PHE A 140 -12.09 -0.97 -5.98
N THR A 141 -12.04 -0.95 -7.31
CA THR A 141 -11.01 -1.58 -8.12
C THR A 141 -10.36 -0.49 -8.95
N GLY A 142 -9.05 -0.31 -8.78
CA GLY A 142 -8.27 0.68 -9.52
C GLY A 142 -7.96 0.25 -10.96
N PRO A 143 -7.33 1.15 -11.74
CA PRO A 143 -7.01 0.89 -13.13
C PRO A 143 -5.94 -0.20 -13.28
N ASN A 144 -6.04 -0.95 -14.38
CA ASN A 144 -5.04 -1.97 -14.74
C ASN A 144 -3.67 -1.31 -14.95
N GLY A 145 -2.62 -2.00 -14.53
CA GLY A 145 -1.24 -1.51 -14.61
C GLY A 145 -0.87 -0.50 -13.52
N MET A 146 -1.80 -0.06 -12.65
CA MET A 146 -1.50 0.89 -11.58
C MET A 146 -1.43 0.20 -10.20
N LYS A 147 -0.23 0.16 -9.66
CA LYS A 147 0.04 -0.09 -8.23
C LYS A 147 0.31 1.22 -7.50
N ASP A 148 0.51 1.15 -6.18
CA ASP A 148 0.79 2.32 -5.33
C ASP A 148 -0.33 3.38 -5.31
N LEU A 149 -1.57 2.99 -5.57
CA LEU A 149 -2.75 3.81 -5.31
C LEU A 149 -3.04 3.80 -3.79
N ARG A 150 -3.09 4.98 -3.16
CA ARG A 150 -3.30 5.13 -1.70
C ARG A 150 -4.37 6.17 -1.40
N LEU A 151 -5.09 5.95 -0.30
CA LEU A 151 -6.13 6.84 0.19
C LEU A 151 -5.78 7.34 1.59
N VAL A 152 -6.21 8.55 1.92
CA VAL A 152 -6.02 9.13 3.25
C VAL A 152 -7.20 10.03 3.61
N GLU A 153 -7.65 9.99 4.85
CA GLU A 153 -8.61 10.95 5.37
C GLU A 153 -7.92 12.30 5.62
N LEU A 154 -8.47 13.36 5.03
CA LEU A 154 -7.98 14.72 5.23
C LEU A 154 -8.64 15.34 6.47
N LEU A 155 -7.98 16.34 7.07
CA LEU A 155 -8.55 17.10 8.20
C LEU A 155 -9.89 17.78 7.86
N SER A 156 -10.18 17.99 6.57
CA SER A 156 -11.47 18.51 6.10
C SER A 156 -12.60 17.47 6.11
N GLY A 157 -12.30 16.19 6.33
CA GLY A 157 -13.21 15.05 6.14
C GLY A 157 -13.30 14.56 4.69
N GLU A 158 -12.64 15.23 3.75
CA GLU A 158 -12.49 14.74 2.37
C GLU A 158 -11.50 13.56 2.30
N VAL A 159 -11.56 12.79 1.23
CA VAL A 159 -10.63 11.70 0.94
C VAL A 159 -9.55 12.20 -0.02
N GLY A 160 -8.30 12.19 0.44
CA GLY A 160 -7.12 12.39 -0.40
C GLY A 160 -6.76 11.12 -1.15
N ILE A 161 -6.34 11.28 -2.40
CA ILE A 161 -6.00 10.20 -3.33
C ILE A 161 -4.58 10.44 -3.81
N LEU A 162 -3.69 9.46 -3.59
CA LEU A 162 -2.35 9.44 -4.14
C LEU A 162 -2.27 8.37 -5.23
N THR A 163 -1.98 8.77 -6.45
CA THR A 163 -1.88 7.88 -7.62
C THR A 163 -0.43 7.74 -8.06
N ARG A 164 -0.07 6.61 -8.66
CA ARG A 164 1.23 6.44 -9.33
C ARG A 164 1.05 5.93 -10.76
N PRO A 165 0.57 6.76 -11.70
CA PRO A 165 0.49 6.35 -13.10
C PRO A 165 1.87 6.00 -13.66
N GLN A 166 1.90 5.10 -14.63
CA GLN A 166 3.06 4.78 -15.47
C GLN A 166 2.70 5.04 -16.94
N GLY A 167 3.68 4.94 -17.84
CA GLY A 167 3.46 5.16 -19.28
C GLY A 167 3.34 6.65 -19.63
N ASP A 168 2.46 6.99 -20.57
CA ASP A 168 2.39 8.33 -21.16
C ASP A 168 2.19 9.45 -20.12
N LYS A 169 1.33 9.22 -19.13
CA LYS A 169 1.05 10.20 -18.07
C LYS A 169 2.18 10.27 -17.05
N GLY A 170 2.58 9.12 -16.52
CA GLY A 170 3.45 9.06 -15.33
C GLY A 170 4.91 8.69 -15.59
N GLY A 171 5.29 8.44 -16.83
CA GLY A 171 6.61 7.94 -17.20
C GLY A 171 6.92 6.63 -16.46
N GLN A 172 7.97 6.64 -15.66
CA GLN A 172 8.40 5.49 -14.85
C GLN A 172 7.65 5.37 -13.50
N GLY A 173 6.79 6.34 -13.15
CA GLY A 173 6.02 6.30 -11.89
C GLY A 173 5.97 7.61 -11.12
N LYS A 174 5.57 8.71 -11.78
CA LYS A 174 5.30 9.98 -11.09
C LYS A 174 4.09 9.87 -10.16
N ILE A 175 4.11 10.62 -9.08
CA ILE A 175 3.01 10.66 -8.10
C ILE A 175 2.02 11.75 -8.51
N GLY A 176 0.74 11.45 -8.44
CA GLY A 176 -0.35 12.41 -8.55
C GLY A 176 -1.14 12.53 -7.25
N PHE A 177 -1.85 13.65 -7.09
CA PHE A 177 -2.71 13.90 -5.95
C PHE A 177 -4.02 14.52 -6.36
N ASN A 178 -5.11 13.98 -5.83
CA ASN A 178 -6.45 14.55 -5.97
C ASN A 178 -7.22 14.38 -4.66
N LYS A 179 -8.43 14.93 -4.60
CA LYS A 179 -9.33 14.71 -3.49
C LYS A 179 -10.78 14.57 -3.96
N VAL A 180 -11.54 13.78 -3.22
CA VAL A 180 -12.99 13.61 -3.37
C VAL A 180 -13.68 13.81 -2.03
N LYS A 181 -14.99 14.05 -2.03
CA LYS A 181 -15.71 14.37 -0.78
C LYS A 181 -15.88 13.15 0.12
N LYS A 182 -16.03 11.97 -0.46
CA LYS A 182 -16.28 10.70 0.24
C LYS A 182 -15.83 9.51 -0.61
N LEU A 183 -15.74 8.33 -0.01
CA LEU A 183 -15.27 7.11 -0.68
C LEU A 183 -16.13 6.71 -1.89
N GLU A 184 -17.43 6.99 -1.85
CA GLU A 184 -18.36 6.65 -2.94
C GLU A 184 -18.15 7.51 -4.20
N ASP A 185 -17.39 8.60 -4.09
CA ASP A 185 -17.03 9.46 -5.22
C ASP A 185 -15.74 8.96 -5.92
N LEU A 186 -15.11 7.88 -5.44
CA LEU A 186 -13.98 7.24 -6.10
C LEU A 186 -14.44 6.53 -7.37
N THR A 187 -13.83 6.90 -8.50
CA THR A 187 -14.09 6.33 -9.83
C THR A 187 -12.77 6.17 -10.56
N ILE A 188 -12.72 5.30 -11.58
CA ILE A 188 -11.51 5.14 -12.42
C ILE A 188 -11.15 6.47 -13.06
N GLU A 189 -12.15 7.22 -13.53
CA GLU A 189 -12.00 8.53 -14.14
C GLU A 189 -11.32 9.52 -13.18
N VAL A 190 -11.71 9.54 -11.90
CA VAL A 190 -11.04 10.38 -10.89
C VAL A 190 -9.56 9.99 -10.71
N ILE A 191 -9.24 8.70 -10.73
CA ILE A 191 -7.85 8.21 -10.64
C ILE A 191 -7.05 8.62 -11.88
N ASP A 192 -7.61 8.36 -13.05
CA ASP A 192 -6.95 8.61 -14.34
C ASP A 192 -6.83 10.10 -14.68
N ASP A 193 -7.69 10.96 -14.12
CA ASP A 193 -7.62 12.42 -14.27
C ASP A 193 -6.82 13.11 -13.15
N THR A 194 -6.37 12.37 -12.14
CA THR A 194 -5.63 12.95 -11.00
C THR A 194 -4.37 13.70 -11.47
N PRO A 195 -4.22 15.01 -11.19
CA PRO A 195 -3.06 15.76 -11.64
C PRO A 195 -1.78 15.28 -10.97
N LEU A 196 -0.66 15.35 -11.70
CA LEU A 196 0.65 15.02 -11.17
C LEU A 196 1.10 16.07 -10.14
N LEU A 197 1.72 15.61 -9.06
CA LEU A 197 2.37 16.51 -8.10
C LEU A 197 3.65 17.06 -8.72
N GLU A 198 3.75 18.39 -8.77
CA GLU A 198 4.98 19.07 -9.18
C GLU A 198 6.11 18.76 -8.19
N GLY A 199 7.28 18.39 -8.70
CA GLY A 199 8.45 18.09 -7.87
C GLY A 199 8.43 16.71 -7.18
N ALA A 200 7.46 15.85 -7.45
CA ALA A 200 7.56 14.43 -7.10
C ALA A 200 8.59 13.76 -8.04
N ILE A 201 9.83 13.61 -7.56
CA ILE A 201 10.96 13.14 -8.36
C ILE A 201 10.92 11.61 -8.50
N CYS A 202 10.75 11.14 -9.74
CA CYS A 202 11.33 9.89 -10.22
C CYS A 202 12.13 10.25 -11.48
N SER A 203 13.37 10.70 -11.30
CA SER A 203 14.35 10.82 -12.39
C SER A 203 15.54 9.91 -12.08
N ARG A 204 16.23 9.50 -13.15
CA ARG A 204 17.43 8.65 -13.08
C ARG A 204 18.53 9.29 -12.24
#